data_AF-A0A392MP94-F1
#
_entry.id   AF-A0A392MP94-F1
#
_cell.length_a   1.000
_cell.length_b   1.000
_cell.length_c   1.000
_cell.angle_alpha   90.00
_cell.angle_beta   90.00
_cell.angle_gamma   90.00
#
_symmetry.space_group_name_H-M   'P 1'
#
loop_
_entity.id
_entity.type
_entity.pdbx_description
1 polymer ?
#
loop_
_entity_poly.entity_id
_entity_poly.type
_entity_poly.pdbx_seq_one_letter_code
_entity_poly.pdbx_strand_id
1 'polypeptide(L)'
;GELGANAILAVSIAACKAGAAEKEVPLYKHIADLSGKANPMLPVPAFTVISGGRHAGNNLAIEEIMILPIGASRFEEALRMGSETYHHLK
;
A
#
# COMPACT_ATOMS: atom_id res chain seq x y z
N GLY A 1 -12.73 -15.41 -26.55
CA GLY A 1 -11.85 -15.74 -25.43
C GLY A 1 -11.90 -14.58 -24.45
N GLU A 2 -12.18 -14.85 -23.18
CA GLU A 2 -12.17 -13.82 -22.16
C GLU A 2 -10.73 -13.56 -21.72
N LEU A 3 -10.31 -12.30 -21.71
CA LEU A 3 -9.00 -11.91 -21.21
C LEU A 3 -9.02 -11.99 -19.68
N GLY A 4 -8.03 -12.67 -19.09
CA GLY A 4 -7.94 -12.79 -17.63
C GLY A 4 -7.69 -11.45 -16.94
N ALA A 5 -8.19 -11.30 -15.71
CA ALA A 5 -8.09 -10.05 -14.93
C ALA A 5 -6.66 -9.50 -14.83
N ASN A 6 -5.65 -10.38 -14.73
CA ASN A 6 -4.25 -9.99 -14.67
C ASN A 6 -3.78 -9.27 -15.95
N ALA A 7 -4.23 -9.71 -17.12
CA ALA A 7 -3.88 -9.08 -18.39
C ALA A 7 -4.55 -7.71 -18.52
N ILE A 8 -5.83 -7.63 -18.17
CA ILE A 8 -6.59 -6.36 -18.18
C ILE A 8 -5.98 -5.36 -17.20
N LEU A 9 -5.65 -5.81 -15.99
CA LEU A 9 -5.05 -4.97 -14.95
C LEU A 9 -3.67 -4.45 -15.38
N ALA A 10 -2.84 -5.29 -15.99
CA ALA A 10 -1.52 -4.89 -16.47
C ALA A 10 -1.63 -3.76 -17.52
N VAL A 11 -2.52 -3.89 -18.50
CA VAL A 11 -2.76 -2.85 -19.52
C VAL A 11 -3.33 -1.58 -18.88
N SER A 12 -4.27 -1.70 -17.94
CA SER A 12 -4.86 -0.57 -17.22
C SER A 12 -3.81 0.24 -16.43
N ILE A 13 -2.91 -0.43 -15.69
CA ILE A 13 -1.81 0.22 -14.96
C ILE A 13 -0.83 0.90 -15.93
N ALA A 14 -0.50 0.25 -17.06
CA ALA A 14 0.38 0.82 -18.06
C ALA A 14 -0.20 2.09 -18.69
N ALA A 15 -1.49 2.07 -19.05
CA ALA A 15 -2.19 3.23 -19.58
C ALA A 15 -2.23 4.39 -18.55
N CYS A 16 -2.50 4.10 -17.28
CA CYS A 16 -2.49 5.09 -16.20
C CYS A 16 -1.11 5.75 -16.01
N LYS A 17 -0.02 4.95 -16.05
CA LYS A 17 1.36 5.48 -16.00
C LYS A 17 1.71 6.33 -17.22
N ALA A 18 1.30 5.90 -18.42
CA ALA A 18 1.52 6.65 -19.65
C ALA A 18 0.78 8.00 -19.61
N GLY A 19 -0.48 8.02 -19.16
CA GLY A 19 -1.26 9.25 -19.01
C GLY A 19 -0.68 10.22 -17.97
N ALA A 20 -0.05 9.72 -16.90
CA ALA A 20 0.69 10.55 -15.96
C ALA A 20 1.94 11.18 -16.62
N ALA A 21 2.69 10.38 -17.38
CA ALA A 21 3.89 10.83 -18.10
C ALA A 21 3.56 11.85 -19.21
N GLU A 22 2.49 11.64 -19.97
CA GLU A 22 1.99 12.57 -20.99
C GLU A 22 1.64 13.94 -20.39
N LYS A 23 1.04 13.95 -19.20
CA LYS A 23 0.70 15.18 -18.47
C LYS A 23 1.86 15.78 -17.68
N GLU A 24 3.04 15.17 -17.72
CA GLU A 24 4.22 15.57 -16.94
C GLU A 24 3.95 15.71 -15.43
N VAL A 25 3.04 14.89 -14.88
CA VAL A 25 2.72 14.87 -13.45
C VAL A 25 3.13 13.54 -12.81
N PRO A 26 3.49 13.53 -11.52
CA PRO A 26 3.65 12.29 -10.78
C PRO A 26 2.37 11.43 -10.82
N LEU A 27 2.53 10.10 -10.84
CA LEU A 27 1.42 9.14 -10.92
C LEU A 27 0.33 9.37 -9.85
N TYR A 28 0.72 9.70 -8.61
CA TYR A 28 -0.25 9.94 -7.54
C TYR A 28 -1.15 11.14 -7.83
N LYS A 29 -0.65 12.18 -8.54
CA LYS A 29 -1.46 13.33 -8.96
C LYS A 29 -2.41 12.93 -10.07
N HIS A 30 -1.93 12.16 -11.06
CA HIS A 30 -2.78 11.65 -12.13
C HIS A 30 -3.95 10.81 -11.59
N ILE A 31 -3.68 9.94 -10.61
CA ILE A 31 -4.74 9.16 -9.92
C ILE A 31 -5.69 10.08 -9.13
N ALA A 32 -5.17 11.12 -8.48
CA ALA A 32 -5.97 12.10 -7.75
C ALA A 32 -6.93 12.84 -8.71
N ASP A 33 -6.44 13.27 -9.88
CA ASP A 33 -7.25 13.91 -10.93
C ASP A 33 -8.33 12.97 -11.45
N LEU A 34 -7.98 11.71 -11.79
CA LEU A 34 -8.94 10.70 -12.27
C LEU A 34 -10.02 10.36 -11.23
N SER A 35 -9.70 10.47 -9.94
CA SER A 35 -10.62 10.19 -8.84
C SER A 35 -11.39 11.41 -8.33
N GLY A 36 -11.18 12.59 -8.93
CA GLY A 36 -11.82 13.84 -8.49
C GLY A 36 -11.36 14.33 -7.11
N LYS A 37 -10.21 13.88 -6.62
CA LYS A 37 -9.65 14.27 -5.33
C LYS A 37 -8.57 15.33 -5.52
N ALA A 38 -8.85 16.58 -5.16
CA ALA A 38 -7.91 17.68 -5.32
C ALA A 38 -6.66 17.57 -4.41
N ASN A 39 -6.82 17.00 -3.21
CA ASN A 39 -5.78 16.98 -2.19
C ASN A 39 -5.42 15.54 -1.79
N PRO A 40 -4.37 14.94 -2.39
CA PRO A 40 -3.88 13.63 -1.95
C PRO A 40 -3.27 13.73 -0.54
N MET A 41 -3.46 12.67 0.25
CA MET A 41 -2.92 12.55 1.62
C MET A 41 -2.06 11.29 1.73
N LEU A 42 -1.06 11.33 2.60
CA LEU A 42 -0.30 10.13 2.96
C LEU A 42 -1.11 9.29 3.96
N PRO A 43 -1.19 7.96 3.76
CA PRO A 43 -1.93 7.08 4.66
C PRO A 43 -1.12 6.77 5.93
N VAL A 44 -1.81 6.34 6.99
CA VAL A 44 -1.13 5.63 8.09
C VAL A 44 -0.70 4.25 7.57
N PRO A 45 0.59 3.89 7.64
CA PRO A 45 1.03 2.57 7.22
C PRO A 45 0.54 1.49 8.20
N ALA A 46 0.10 0.34 7.68
CA ALA A 46 -0.19 -0.85 8.46
C ALA A 46 0.94 -1.87 8.27
N PHE A 47 1.63 -2.24 9.34
CA PHE A 47 2.72 -3.20 9.31
C PHE A 47 2.27 -4.53 9.87
N THR A 48 2.26 -5.59 9.05
CA THR A 48 2.09 -6.96 9.53
C THR A 48 3.32 -7.36 10.34
N VAL A 49 3.13 -7.69 11.62
CA VAL A 49 4.21 -8.04 12.55
C VAL A 49 4.21 -9.52 12.90
N ILE A 50 3.06 -10.19 12.85
CA ILE A 50 2.94 -11.63 13.05
C ILE A 50 1.98 -12.17 12.00
N SER A 51 2.40 -13.22 11.31
CA SER A 51 1.57 -13.97 10.35
C SER A 51 1.14 -15.31 10.95
N GLY A 52 -0.09 -15.70 10.67
CA GLY A 52 -0.69 -16.98 11.04
C GLY A 52 -1.51 -17.57 9.88
N GLY A 53 -2.38 -18.52 10.21
CA GLY A 53 -3.31 -19.12 9.27
C GLY A 53 -2.60 -19.73 8.06
N ARG A 54 -3.08 -19.45 6.86
CA ARG A 54 -2.50 -20.02 5.62
C ARG A 54 -1.11 -19.47 5.29
N HIS A 55 -0.74 -18.35 5.90
CA HIS A 55 0.53 -17.69 5.66
C HIS A 55 1.64 -18.19 6.61
N ALA A 56 1.32 -18.98 7.64
CA ALA A 56 2.32 -19.55 8.56
C ALA A 56 1.98 -20.98 9.01
N GLY A 57 2.99 -21.84 9.17
CA GLY A 57 2.83 -23.21 9.66
C GLY A 57 2.64 -23.35 11.17
N ASN A 58 2.10 -22.34 11.85
CA ASN A 58 1.92 -22.30 13.30
C ASN A 58 0.43 -22.49 13.66
N ASN A 59 0.12 -22.58 14.96
CA ASN A 59 -1.25 -22.79 15.44
C ASN A 59 -2.06 -21.49 15.56
N LEU A 60 -1.55 -20.36 15.07
CA LEU A 60 -2.26 -19.09 15.13
C LEU A 60 -3.33 -19.07 14.03
N ALA A 61 -4.61 -19.07 14.40
CA ALA A 61 -5.72 -19.03 13.44
C ALA A 61 -5.86 -17.68 12.72
N ILE A 62 -5.40 -16.59 13.36
CA ILE A 62 -5.43 -15.23 12.80
C ILE A 62 -4.37 -15.12 11.71
N GLU A 63 -4.74 -14.65 10.51
CA GLU A 63 -3.83 -14.56 9.37
C GLU A 63 -2.76 -13.48 9.53
N GLU A 64 -3.14 -12.29 10.03
CA GLU A 64 -2.24 -11.15 10.16
C GLU A 64 -2.56 -10.37 11.44
N ILE A 65 -1.51 -10.13 12.26
CA ILE A 65 -1.54 -9.16 13.35
C ILE A 65 -0.72 -7.96 12.89
N MET A 66 -1.35 -6.79 12.85
CA MET A 66 -0.75 -5.56 12.35
C MET A 66 -0.60 -4.50 13.43
N ILE A 67 0.40 -3.63 13.29
CA ILE A 67 0.55 -2.38 14.05
C ILE A 67 0.37 -1.17 13.15
N LEU A 68 -0.29 -0.14 13.68
CA LEU A 68 -0.57 1.11 12.97
C LEU A 68 -0.07 2.29 13.84
N PRO A 69 0.96 3.03 13.40
CA PRO A 69 1.54 4.17 14.13
C PRO A 69 0.69 5.44 13.95
N ILE A 70 -0.54 5.44 14.50
CA ILE A 70 -1.50 6.54 14.36
C ILE A 70 -1.06 7.86 15.03
N GLY A 71 -0.07 7.80 15.92
CA GLY A 71 0.46 8.98 16.64
C GLY A 71 1.56 9.74 15.90
N ALA A 72 2.02 9.24 14.74
CA ALA A 72 3.06 9.92 13.96
C ALA A 72 2.50 11.17 13.27
N SER A 73 3.25 12.26 13.29
CA SER A 73 2.86 13.51 12.61
C SER A 73 3.22 13.51 11.12
N ARG A 74 4.07 12.57 10.70
CA ARG A 74 4.57 12.43 9.33
C ARG A 74 4.72 10.97 8.93
N PHE A 75 4.63 10.68 7.63
CA PHE A 75 4.79 9.32 7.11
C PHE A 75 6.18 8.73 7.40
N GLU A 76 7.23 9.54 7.31
CA GLU A 76 8.60 9.07 7.59
C GLU A 76 8.78 8.66 9.06
N GLU A 77 8.10 9.36 9.97
CA GLU A 77 8.06 9.01 11.39
C GLU A 77 7.24 7.74 11.63
N ALA A 78 6.08 7.62 10.99
CA ALA A 78 5.26 6.40 11.03
C ALA A 78 6.07 5.17 10.57
N LEU A 79 6.84 5.33 9.50
CA LEU A 79 7.72 4.28 8.98
C LEU A 79 8.84 3.91 9.97
N ARG A 80 9.45 4.91 10.62
CA ARG A 80 10.45 4.69 11.67
C ARG A 80 9.85 3.92 12.86
N MET A 81 8.71 4.37 13.38
CA MET A 81 8.01 3.71 14.51
C MET A 81 7.69 2.25 14.20
N GLY A 82 7.17 1.98 12.99
CA GLY A 82 6.87 0.61 12.55
C GLY A 82 8.12 -0.25 12.42
N SER A 83 9.18 0.28 11.80
CA SER A 83 10.47 -0.40 11.65
C SER A 83 11.12 -0.72 12.99
N GLU A 84 11.21 0.25 13.90
CA GLU A 84 11.77 0.06 15.24
C GLU A 84 10.98 -1.00 16.01
N THR A 85 9.65 -0.91 16.01
CA THR A 85 8.78 -1.90 16.68
C THR A 85 8.97 -3.31 16.11
N TYR A 86 9.04 -3.44 14.79
CA TYR A 86 9.26 -4.73 14.12
C TYR A 86 10.61 -5.36 14.51
N HIS A 87 11.69 -4.57 14.54
CA HIS A 87 13.01 -5.07 14.92
C HIS A 87 13.11 -5.45 16.40
N HIS A 88 12.35 -4.82 17.28
CA HIS A 88 12.29 -5.20 18.70
C HIS A 88 11.42 -6.44 18.96
N LEU A 89 10.48 -6.75 18.06
CA LEU A 89 9.63 -7.94 18.15
C LEU A 89 10.33 -9.21 17.64
N LYS A 90 11.29 -9.04 16.72
CA LYS A 90 12.09 -10.14 16.16
C LYS A 90 13.07 -10.70 17.18
#